data_AF-A0AAV8XJS6-F1
#
_entry.id   AF-A0AAV8XJS6-F1
#
_cell.length_a   1.000
_cell.length_b   1.000
_cell.length_c   1.000
_cell.angle_alpha   90.00
_cell.angle_beta   90.00
_cell.angle_gamma   90.00
#
_symmetry.space_group_name_H-M   'P 1'
#
loop_
_entity.id
_entity.type
_entity.pdbx_description
1 polymer ?
#
loop_
_entity_poly.entity_id
_entity_poly.type
_entity_poly.pdbx_seq_one_letter_code
_entity_poly.pdbx_strand_id
1 'polypeptide(L)'
;MEQRVNLKFLVKLGKTLTEAYAMLKEVYGNECLSRTQEWFKGFKVGRETTEDDPRNGQPSTSKTDENIGKLIREDRRLSIRGIAEITGIDKECVRQFLHESSNMRKVCAKNGAKTPHFREKGIKNEHLRRHSKQINTDPGLLDKMTLKGTIFESVEAVKAKPTEVLNQLTEADFQHCFQ
;
A
#
# COMPACT_ATOMS: atom_id res chain seq x y z
N MET A 1 -21.24 9.00 -23.49
CA MET A 1 -20.38 7.91 -24.03
C MET A 1 -20.59 7.74 -25.53
N GLU A 2 -21.82 7.52 -26.00
CA GLU A 2 -22.15 7.31 -27.42
C GLU A 2 -21.61 8.41 -28.36
N GLN A 3 -21.88 9.69 -28.08
CA GLN A 3 -21.37 10.80 -28.90
C GLN A 3 -19.82 10.81 -29.04
N ARG A 4 -19.09 10.33 -28.02
CA ARG A 4 -17.61 10.23 -28.05
C ARG A 4 -17.15 9.09 -28.94
N VAL A 5 -17.89 7.98 -28.98
CA VAL A 5 -17.64 6.86 -29.90
C VAL A 5 -17.83 7.33 -31.33
N ASN A 6 -18.91 8.06 -31.61
CA ASN A 6 -19.20 8.59 -32.94
C ASN A 6 -18.15 9.64 -33.35
N LEU A 7 -17.70 10.49 -32.43
CA LEU A 7 -16.57 11.39 -32.67
C LEU A 7 -15.28 10.63 -33.01
N LYS A 8 -14.96 9.54 -32.29
CA LYS A 8 -13.80 8.68 -32.58
C LYS A 8 -13.89 8.07 -33.97
N PHE A 9 -15.07 7.63 -34.39
CA PHE A 9 -15.32 7.13 -35.75
C PHE A 9 -15.03 8.22 -36.80
N LEU A 10 -15.53 9.45 -36.61
CA LEU A 10 -15.31 10.57 -37.53
C LEU A 10 -13.83 10.97 -37.63
N VAL A 11 -13.09 10.93 -36.51
CA VAL A 11 -11.64 11.16 -36.50
C VAL A 11 -10.91 10.08 -37.31
N LYS A 12 -11.27 8.80 -37.14
CA LYS A 12 -10.70 7.70 -37.95
C LYS A 12 -11.04 7.79 -39.43
N LEU A 13 -12.19 8.38 -39.76
CA LEU A 13 -12.59 8.68 -41.14
C LEU A 13 -11.81 9.85 -41.76
N GLY A 14 -10.94 10.53 -40.99
CA GLY A 14 -10.11 11.63 -41.47
C GLY A 14 -10.82 12.98 -41.52
N LYS A 15 -11.97 13.11 -40.85
CA LYS A 15 -12.75 14.36 -40.84
C LYS A 15 -12.07 15.43 -40.00
N THR A 16 -12.22 16.68 -40.41
CA THR A 16 -11.73 17.83 -39.64
C THR A 16 -12.64 18.09 -38.43
N LEU A 17 -12.15 18.85 -37.44
CA LEU A 17 -12.91 19.18 -36.23
C LEU A 17 -14.24 19.86 -36.57
N THR A 18 -14.23 20.81 -37.51
CA THR A 18 -15.41 21.58 -37.90
C THR A 18 -16.46 20.69 -38.56
N GLU A 19 -16.04 19.82 -39.48
CA GLU A 19 -16.92 18.84 -40.12
C GLU A 19 -17.48 17.84 -39.11
N ALA A 20 -16.63 17.32 -38.23
CA ALA A 20 -17.04 16.38 -37.20
C ALA A 20 -18.07 17.01 -36.25
N TYR A 21 -17.83 18.24 -35.80
CA TYR A 21 -18.76 18.97 -34.95
C TYR A 21 -20.08 19.29 -35.67
N ALA A 22 -20.05 19.67 -36.95
CA ALA A 22 -21.27 19.90 -37.74
C ALA A 22 -22.12 18.63 -37.84
N MET A 23 -21.51 17.48 -38.17
CA MET A 23 -22.20 16.18 -38.23
C MET A 23 -22.76 15.75 -36.87
N LEU A 24 -22.00 15.95 -35.80
CA LEU A 24 -22.48 15.70 -34.43
C LEU A 24 -23.67 16.61 -34.08
N LYS A 25 -23.61 17.89 -34.44
CA LYS A 25 -24.67 18.86 -34.17
C LYS A 25 -25.94 18.58 -34.98
N GLU A 26 -25.81 18.05 -36.19
CA GLU A 26 -26.95 17.63 -37.01
C GLU A 26 -27.71 16.45 -36.38
N VAL A 27 -26.98 15.49 -35.80
CA VAL A 27 -27.59 14.30 -35.15
C VAL A 27 -28.11 14.59 -33.75
N TYR A 28 -27.34 15.33 -32.92
CA TYR A 28 -27.62 15.51 -31.50
C TYR A 28 -28.18 16.90 -31.14
N GLY A 29 -28.21 17.84 -32.09
CA GLY A 29 -28.75 19.18 -31.89
C GLY A 29 -28.14 19.93 -30.70
N ASN A 30 -29.00 20.35 -29.78
CA ASN A 30 -28.62 21.11 -28.59
C ASN A 30 -27.96 20.25 -27.50
N GLU A 31 -28.11 18.93 -27.56
CA GLU A 31 -27.46 17.98 -26.63
C GLU A 31 -26.08 17.54 -27.14
N CYS A 32 -25.53 18.21 -28.14
CA CYS A 32 -24.21 17.93 -28.69
C CYS A 32 -23.10 18.15 -27.65
N LEU A 33 -22.10 17.28 -27.68
CA LEU A 33 -20.94 17.27 -26.79
C LEU A 33 -20.23 18.63 -26.74
N SER A 34 -20.29 19.31 -25.58
CA SER A 34 -19.68 20.63 -25.40
C SER A 34 -18.15 20.62 -25.51
N ARG A 35 -17.49 19.56 -25.03
CA ARG A 35 -16.02 19.39 -25.06
C ARG A 35 -15.52 18.66 -26.30
N THR A 36 -16.19 18.78 -27.45
CA THR A 36 -15.84 18.07 -28.70
C THR A 36 -14.38 18.28 -29.13
N GLN A 37 -13.86 19.50 -29.00
CA GLN A 37 -12.48 19.81 -29.39
C GLN A 37 -11.42 19.04 -28.58
N GLU A 38 -11.63 18.88 -27.28
CA GLU A 38 -10.68 18.15 -26.43
C GLU A 38 -10.65 16.66 -26.76
N TRP A 39 -11.82 16.06 -26.94
CA TRP A 39 -11.95 14.67 -27.35
C TRP A 39 -11.36 14.44 -28.75
N PHE A 40 -11.63 15.34 -29.70
CA PHE A 40 -11.08 15.27 -31.06
C PHE A 40 -9.56 15.31 -31.05
N LYS A 41 -8.94 16.23 -30.27
CA LYS A 41 -7.49 16.29 -30.10
C LYS A 41 -6.95 14.99 -29.50
N GLY A 42 -7.60 14.48 -28.44
CA GLY A 42 -7.21 13.21 -27.82
C GLY A 42 -7.22 12.05 -28.81
N PHE A 43 -8.30 11.89 -29.58
CA PHE A 43 -8.40 10.85 -30.60
C PHE A 43 -7.39 11.02 -31.74
N LYS A 44 -7.10 12.26 -32.17
CA LYS A 44 -6.08 12.54 -33.18
C LYS A 44 -4.66 12.15 -32.71
N VAL A 45 -4.38 12.27 -31.41
CA VAL A 45 -3.12 11.88 -30.77
C VAL A 45 -3.05 10.37 -30.50
N GLY A 46 -4.15 9.63 -30.71
CA GLY A 46 -4.18 8.17 -30.56
C GLY A 46 -4.83 7.66 -29.27
N ARG A 47 -5.57 8.50 -28.53
CA ARG A 47 -6.41 8.03 -27.42
C ARG A 47 -7.41 6.99 -27.93
N GLU A 48 -7.52 5.85 -27.25
CA GLU A 48 -8.53 4.84 -27.61
C GLU A 48 -9.73 4.80 -26.65
N THR A 49 -9.56 5.26 -25.42
CA THR A 49 -10.59 5.25 -24.39
C THR A 49 -11.63 6.35 -24.62
N THR A 50 -12.91 6.00 -24.49
CA THR A 50 -14.05 6.94 -24.54
C THR A 50 -14.52 7.37 -23.15
N GLU A 51 -14.03 6.69 -22.12
CA GLU A 51 -14.24 7.02 -20.72
C GLU A 51 -13.42 8.26 -20.32
N ASP A 52 -13.95 9.02 -19.37
CA ASP A 52 -13.22 10.12 -18.76
C ASP A 52 -11.93 9.60 -18.12
N ASP A 53 -10.86 10.39 -18.22
CA ASP A 53 -9.68 10.09 -17.43
C ASP A 53 -10.05 10.15 -15.95
N PRO A 54 -9.41 9.32 -15.10
CA PRO A 54 -9.59 9.42 -13.67
C PRO A 54 -9.42 10.88 -13.27
N ARG A 55 -10.45 11.46 -12.65
CA ARG A 55 -10.37 12.83 -12.17
C ARG A 55 -9.21 12.88 -11.21
N ASN A 56 -8.17 13.62 -11.57
CA ASN A 56 -7.19 14.05 -10.60
C ASN A 56 -7.97 14.83 -9.55
N GLY A 57 -8.23 14.20 -8.41
CA GLY A 57 -8.72 14.89 -7.23
C GLY A 57 -7.78 16.04 -6.93
N GLN A 58 -8.29 17.09 -6.29
CA GLN A 58 -7.42 18.12 -5.75
C GLN A 58 -6.35 17.42 -4.91
N PRO A 59 -5.05 17.56 -5.24
CA PRO A 59 -4.02 17.01 -4.39
C PRO A 59 -4.17 17.72 -3.05
N SER A 60 -4.58 16.96 -2.03
CA SER A 60 -4.49 17.43 -0.65
C SER A 60 -2.99 17.60 -0.42
N THR A 61 -2.54 18.86 -0.39
CA THR A 61 -1.22 19.30 0.06
C THR A 61 0.02 18.82 -0.72
N SER A 62 0.21 19.26 -1.96
CA SER A 62 1.44 19.03 -2.76
C SER A 62 2.64 19.93 -2.40
N LYS A 63 2.70 20.54 -1.20
CA LYS A 63 3.76 21.51 -0.88
C LYS A 63 4.63 21.14 0.32
N THR A 64 4.44 19.98 0.96
CA THR A 64 5.14 19.74 2.24
C THR A 64 5.55 18.29 2.53
N ASP A 65 5.33 17.39 1.57
CA ASP A 65 5.70 15.97 1.67
C ASP A 65 7.21 15.76 1.87
N GLU A 66 8.05 16.54 1.18
CA GLU A 66 9.51 16.42 1.29
C GLU A 66 10.02 16.89 2.66
N ASN A 67 9.45 17.95 3.22
CA ASN A 67 9.87 18.49 4.51
C ASN A 67 9.46 17.56 5.66
N ILE A 68 8.24 17.03 5.63
CA ILE A 68 7.80 16.03 6.62
C ILE A 68 8.67 14.76 6.51
N GLY A 69 8.95 14.31 5.29
CA GLY A 69 9.81 13.14 5.05
C GLY A 69 11.24 13.31 5.59
N LYS A 70 11.85 14.48 5.42
CA LYS A 70 13.18 14.80 5.98
C LYS A 70 13.17 14.80 7.51
N LEU A 71 12.20 15.49 8.12
CA LEU A 71 12.07 15.57 9.58
C LEU A 71 11.92 14.20 10.24
N ILE A 72 11.18 13.27 9.63
CA ILE A 72 11.00 11.92 10.18
C ILE A 72 12.25 11.05 10.01
N ARG A 73 13.05 11.29 8.96
CA ARG A 73 14.34 10.62 8.78
C ARG A 73 15.37 11.11 9.82
N GLU A 74 15.32 12.38 10.17
CA GLU A 74 16.16 12.99 11.21
C GLU A 74 15.75 12.52 12.62
N ASP A 75 14.47 12.65 12.97
CA ASP A 75 13.93 12.13 14.23
C ASP A 75 12.63 11.34 14.04
N ARG A 76 12.78 10.02 14.11
CA ARG A 76 11.70 9.05 13.96
C ARG A 76 10.74 8.99 15.15
N ARG A 77 11.09 9.62 16.29
CA ARG A 77 10.31 9.63 17.53
C ARG A 77 9.36 10.83 17.63
N LEU A 78 9.42 11.75 16.66
CA LEU A 78 8.53 12.90 16.62
C LEU A 78 7.06 12.46 16.61
N SER A 79 6.23 13.18 17.36
CA SER A 79 4.79 12.98 17.34
C SER A 79 4.17 13.74 16.17
N ILE A 80 2.98 13.34 15.73
CA ILE A 80 2.20 14.07 14.71
C ILE A 80 2.05 15.55 15.11
N ARG A 81 1.83 15.81 16.40
CA ARG A 81 1.73 17.17 16.94
C ARG A 81 3.05 17.94 16.81
N GLY A 82 4.17 17.32 17.15
CA GLY A 82 5.49 17.96 17.02
C GLY A 82 5.84 18.26 15.56
N ILE A 83 5.51 17.36 14.63
CA ILE A 83 5.70 17.59 13.20
C ILE A 83 4.82 18.76 12.73
N ALA A 84 3.55 18.79 13.13
CA ALA A 84 2.63 19.88 12.80
C ALA A 84 3.12 21.23 13.34
N GLU A 85 3.64 21.28 14.56
CA GLU A 85 4.21 22.50 15.18
C GLU A 85 5.47 22.98 14.45
N ILE A 86 6.37 22.05 14.07
CA ILE A 86 7.61 22.39 13.35
C ILE A 86 7.32 22.86 11.92
N THR A 87 6.36 22.22 11.26
CA THR A 87 6.07 22.47 9.84
C THR A 87 4.96 23.50 9.61
N GLY A 88 4.22 23.88 10.64
CA GLY A 88 3.04 24.76 10.53
C GLY A 88 1.85 24.12 9.80
N ILE A 89 1.86 22.80 9.61
CA ILE A 89 0.84 22.06 8.87
C ILE A 89 -0.23 21.55 9.84
N ASP A 90 -1.47 21.45 9.37
CA ASP A 90 -2.52 20.80 10.13
C ASP A 90 -2.19 19.33 10.46
N LYS A 91 -2.61 18.91 11.66
CA LYS A 91 -2.34 17.56 12.20
C LYS A 91 -2.98 16.47 11.34
N GLU A 92 -4.10 16.75 10.70
CA GLU A 92 -4.79 15.85 9.78
C GLU A 92 -3.93 15.58 8.55
N CYS A 93 -3.42 16.65 7.93
CA CYS A 93 -2.57 16.53 6.75
C CYS A 93 -1.29 15.74 7.05
N VAL A 94 -0.66 15.98 8.21
CA VAL A 94 0.51 15.20 8.65
C VAL A 94 0.15 13.73 8.83
N ARG A 95 -1.00 13.42 9.44
CA ARG A 95 -1.47 12.03 9.60
C ARG A 95 -1.73 11.37 8.25
N GLN A 96 -2.40 12.07 7.34
CA GLN A 96 -2.76 11.57 6.02
C GLN A 96 -1.49 11.28 5.19
N PHE A 97 -0.55 12.22 5.15
CA PHE A 97 0.76 12.03 4.52
C PHE A 97 1.52 10.80 5.07
N LEU A 98 1.56 10.67 6.41
CA LEU A 98 2.24 9.55 7.07
C LEU A 98 1.65 8.18 6.69
N HIS A 99 0.34 8.11 6.52
CA HIS A 99 -0.36 6.84 6.34
C HIS A 99 -0.56 6.47 4.86
N GLU A 100 -0.84 7.45 4.00
CA GLU A 100 -1.15 7.30 2.58
C GLU A 100 0.10 7.49 1.71
N SER A 101 0.76 8.66 1.77
CA SER A 101 1.91 8.98 0.92
C SER A 101 3.20 8.25 1.33
N SER A 102 3.48 8.17 2.63
CA SER A 102 4.73 7.60 3.16
C SER A 102 4.60 6.16 3.67
N ASN A 103 3.39 5.61 3.70
CA ASN A 103 3.10 4.25 4.14
C ASN A 103 3.81 3.85 5.46
N MET A 104 3.82 4.73 6.46
CA MET A 104 4.42 4.51 7.77
C MET A 104 3.39 4.02 8.81
N ARG A 105 3.86 3.30 9.82
CA ARG A 105 3.09 2.95 11.03
C ARG A 105 3.85 3.32 12.29
N LYS A 106 3.09 3.69 13.31
CA LYS A 106 3.59 3.86 14.67
C LYS A 106 3.89 2.49 15.27
N VAL A 107 5.12 2.27 15.73
CA VAL A 107 5.56 1.01 16.35
C VAL A 107 6.15 1.32 17.73
N CYS A 108 5.75 0.55 18.74
CA CYS A 108 6.38 0.59 20.05
C CYS A 108 7.69 -0.22 20.02
N ALA A 109 8.75 0.29 20.62
CA ALA A 109 9.98 -0.48 20.75
C ALA A 109 9.73 -1.67 21.69
N LYS A 110 10.20 -2.87 21.30
CA LYS A 110 10.01 -4.10 22.09
C LYS A 110 10.70 -4.07 23.45
N ASN A 111 11.69 -3.19 23.65
CA ASN A 111 12.51 -3.15 24.85
C ASN A 111 12.38 -1.76 25.52
N GLY A 112 11.37 -1.60 26.38
CA GLY A 112 11.30 -0.55 27.41
C GLY A 112 11.14 0.92 26.97
N ALA A 113 11.39 1.30 25.72
CA ALA A 113 11.17 2.69 25.29
C ALA A 113 9.67 2.96 25.11
N LYS A 114 9.11 3.76 26.03
CA LYS A 114 7.69 4.17 26.04
C LYS A 114 7.31 5.06 24.86
N THR A 115 8.30 5.62 24.15
CA THR A 115 8.07 6.54 23.03
C THR A 115 7.93 5.76 21.72
N PRO A 116 6.74 5.75 21.09
CA PRO A 116 6.53 5.05 19.84
C PRO A 116 7.20 5.84 18.70
N HIS A 117 7.71 5.12 17.70
CA HIS A 117 8.40 5.73 16.55
C HIS A 117 7.75 5.30 15.23
N PHE A 118 7.92 6.09 14.17
CA PHE A 118 7.37 5.78 12.85
C PHE A 118 8.23 4.77 12.09
N ARG A 119 7.64 3.78 11.43
CA ARG A 119 8.36 2.78 10.64
C ARG A 119 7.60 2.48 9.37
N GLU A 120 8.27 2.46 8.23
CA GLU A 120 7.69 2.07 6.95
C GLU A 120 7.08 0.65 7.04
N LYS A 121 5.88 0.49 6.46
CA LYS A 121 5.20 -0.80 6.38
C LYS A 121 5.96 -1.69 5.39
N GLY A 122 6.84 -2.56 5.91
CA GLY A 122 7.54 -3.57 5.09
C GLY A 122 8.83 -4.12 5.70
N ILE A 123 9.48 -3.40 6.60
CA ILE A 123 10.80 -3.76 7.14
C ILE A 123 10.73 -4.98 8.11
N LYS A 124 9.57 -5.63 8.31
CA LYS A 124 9.49 -6.82 9.18
C LYS A 124 10.29 -8.02 8.62
N ASN A 125 10.53 -8.05 7.30
CA ASN A 125 11.09 -9.23 6.63
C ASN A 125 12.57 -9.09 6.23
N GLU A 126 13.18 -7.92 6.36
CA GLU A 126 14.57 -7.75 5.90
C GLU A 126 15.57 -8.40 6.87
N HIS A 127 15.34 -8.27 8.18
CA HIS A 127 16.16 -8.92 9.20
C HIS A 127 16.03 -10.45 9.15
N LEU A 128 14.80 -10.95 8.97
CA LEU A 128 14.53 -12.38 8.78
C LEU A 128 15.15 -12.89 7.46
N ARG A 129 15.07 -12.10 6.38
CA ARG A 129 15.75 -12.41 5.10
C ARG A 129 17.27 -12.44 5.24
N ARG A 130 17.88 -11.53 6.02
CA ARG A 130 19.32 -11.55 6.27
C ARG A 130 19.74 -12.82 7.00
N HIS A 131 19.04 -13.18 8.08
CA HIS A 131 19.31 -14.41 8.84
C HIS A 131 19.08 -15.66 7.98
N SER A 132 17.97 -15.72 7.23
CA SER A 132 17.70 -16.84 6.32
C SER A 132 18.77 -16.98 5.24
N LYS A 133 19.23 -15.87 4.65
CA LYS A 133 20.36 -15.90 3.71
C LYS A 133 21.64 -16.42 4.37
N GLN A 134 21.93 -15.99 5.60
CA GLN A 134 23.13 -16.40 6.31
C GLN A 134 23.11 -17.89 6.71
N ILE A 135 21.95 -18.41 7.13
CA ILE A 135 21.74 -19.84 7.42
C ILE A 135 21.87 -20.68 6.13
N ASN A 136 21.40 -20.16 4.99
CA ASN A 136 21.53 -20.87 3.71
C ASN A 136 22.96 -20.87 3.16
N THR A 137 23.80 -19.89 3.53
CA THR A 137 25.20 -19.79 3.08
C THR A 137 26.15 -20.61 3.96
N ASP A 138 25.87 -20.75 5.26
CA ASP A 138 26.63 -21.61 6.18
C ASP A 138 25.67 -22.56 6.91
N PRO A 139 25.44 -23.78 6.38
CA PRO A 139 24.56 -24.77 6.99
C PRO A 139 24.98 -25.17 8.42
N GLY A 140 26.27 -25.01 8.77
CA GLY A 140 26.80 -25.28 10.12
C GLY A 140 26.66 -24.10 11.09
N LEU A 141 26.02 -23.00 10.69
CA LEU A 141 25.81 -21.83 11.54
C LEU A 141 24.96 -22.17 12.78
N LEU A 142 23.99 -23.07 12.63
CA LEU A 142 23.13 -23.51 13.72
C LEU A 142 23.90 -24.34 14.76
N ASP A 143 24.87 -25.16 14.34
CA ASP A 143 25.71 -25.96 15.24
C ASP A 143 26.69 -25.09 16.05
N LYS A 144 27.06 -23.93 15.51
CA LYS A 144 27.92 -22.94 16.18
C LYS A 144 27.13 -22.08 17.19
N MET A 145 25.81 -22.10 17.13
CA MET A 145 24.95 -21.38 18.06
C MET A 145 24.64 -22.27 19.27
N THR A 146 24.89 -21.78 20.48
CA THR A 146 24.40 -22.40 21.71
C THR A 146 22.90 -22.14 21.85
N LEU A 147 22.09 -22.89 21.10
CA LEU A 147 20.64 -22.82 21.16
C LEU A 147 20.16 -23.47 22.47
N LYS A 148 19.42 -22.72 23.29
CA LYS A 148 18.73 -23.28 24.47
C LYS A 148 17.48 -24.03 24.01
N GLY A 149 17.43 -25.33 24.25
CA GLY A 149 16.29 -26.19 23.93
C GLY A 149 16.74 -27.55 23.38
N THR A 150 15.79 -28.45 23.20
CA THR A 150 16.02 -29.72 22.49
C THR A 150 15.97 -29.49 20.99
N ILE A 151 16.98 -29.95 20.26
CA ILE A 151 16.97 -29.97 18.80
C ILE A 151 16.19 -31.20 18.37
N PHE A 152 15.22 -31.02 17.47
CA PHE A 152 14.42 -32.10 16.92
C PHE A 152 14.80 -32.30 15.45
N GLU A 153 15.04 -33.55 15.06
CA GLU A 153 15.46 -33.91 13.70
C GLU A 153 14.34 -33.70 12.67
N SER A 154 13.07 -33.75 13.10
CA SER A 154 11.92 -33.55 12.22
C SER A 154 10.72 -32.93 12.94
N VAL A 155 9.80 -32.35 12.16
CA VAL A 155 8.55 -31.76 12.68
C VAL A 155 7.64 -32.83 13.29
N GLU A 156 7.70 -34.05 12.76
CA GLU A 156 6.98 -35.21 13.26
C GLU A 156 7.49 -35.60 14.65
N ALA A 157 8.81 -35.55 14.88
CA ALA A 157 9.41 -35.81 16.19
C ALA A 157 9.00 -34.76 17.25
N VAL A 158 8.77 -33.50 16.85
CA VAL A 158 8.23 -32.46 17.74
C VAL A 158 6.79 -32.77 18.15
N LYS A 159 5.99 -33.32 17.22
CA LYS A 159 4.57 -33.61 17.43
C LYS A 159 4.31 -34.91 18.19
N ALA A 160 5.22 -35.88 18.10
CA ALA A 160 5.02 -37.20 18.71
C ALA A 160 4.74 -37.15 20.22
N LYS A 161 5.57 -36.44 20.98
CA LYS A 161 5.43 -36.31 22.44
C LYS A 161 4.10 -35.67 22.88
N PRO A 162 3.68 -34.50 22.38
CA PRO A 162 2.40 -33.92 22.76
C PRO A 162 1.21 -34.76 22.28
N THR A 163 1.30 -35.43 21.14
CA THR A 163 0.23 -36.34 20.69
C THR A 163 0.09 -37.55 21.61
N GLU A 164 1.19 -38.11 22.08
CA GLU A 164 1.18 -39.22 23.06
C GLU A 164 0.55 -38.79 24.39
N VAL A 165 0.91 -37.60 24.90
CA VAL A 165 0.31 -37.05 26.12
C VAL A 165 -1.19 -36.78 25.94
N LEU A 166 -1.61 -36.21 24.80
CA LEU A 166 -3.02 -35.95 24.51
C LEU A 166 -3.85 -37.24 24.45
N ASN A 167 -3.27 -38.32 23.92
CA ASN A 167 -3.95 -39.62 23.84
C ASN A 167 -4.05 -40.34 25.20
N GLN A 168 -3.30 -39.90 26.21
CA GLN A 168 -3.33 -40.43 27.57
C GLN A 168 -4.27 -39.65 28.51
N LEU A 169 -4.81 -38.51 28.09
CA LEU A 169 -5.74 -37.73 28.90
C LEU A 169 -7.08 -38.44 29.05
N THR A 170 -7.54 -38.55 30.30
CA THR A 170 -8.84 -39.14 30.65
C THR A 170 -9.88 -38.05 30.91
N GLU A 171 -11.17 -38.40 30.85
CA GLU A 171 -12.27 -37.46 31.11
C GLU A 171 -12.18 -36.82 32.51
N ALA A 172 -11.62 -37.53 33.48
CA ALA A 172 -11.37 -37.03 34.83
C ALA A 172 -10.33 -35.89 34.86
N ASP A 173 -9.29 -35.97 34.03
CA ASP A 173 -8.26 -34.95 33.92
C ASP A 173 -8.84 -33.62 33.39
N PHE A 174 -9.82 -33.70 32.49
CA PHE A 174 -10.52 -32.52 31.99
C PHE A 174 -11.41 -31.90 33.07
N GLN A 175 -12.13 -32.69 33.87
CA GLN A 175 -12.99 -32.14 34.92
C GLN A 175 -12.21 -31.45 36.04
N HIS A 176 -11.00 -31.91 36.37
CA HIS A 176 -10.12 -31.27 37.35
C HIS A 176 -9.62 -29.87 36.90
N CYS A 177 -9.58 -29.59 35.60
CA CYS A 177 -9.13 -28.28 35.09
C CYS A 177 -10.20 -27.18 35.12
N PHE A 178 -11.48 -27.51 35.35
CA PHE A 178 -12.60 -26.55 35.27
C PHE A 178 -13.37 -26.38 36.60
N GLN A 179 -12.83 -26.87 37.72
CA GLN A 179 -13.26 -26.49 39.08
C GLN A 179 -12.48 -25.26 39.57
#